data_AF-A0A7X0RVQ6-F1
#
_entry.id   AF-A0A7X0RVQ6-F1
#
_cell.length_a   1.000
_cell.length_b   1.000
_cell.length_c   1.000
_cell.angle_alpha   90.00
_cell.angle_beta   90.00
_cell.angle_gamma   90.00
#
_symmetry.space_group_name_H-M   'P 1'
#
loop_
_entity.id
_entity.type
_entity.pdbx_description
1 polymer ?
#
loop_
_entity_poly.entity_id
_entity_poly.type
_entity_poly.pdbx_seq_one_letter_code
_entity_poly.pdbx_strand_id
1 'polypeptide(L)'
;MRMYALLREPVDNIRKVMIYDSENGVYAFLYDTQENKSGIADFWFETLDDAMAYCNQELKVIEEQWIVINDPKEGEQHDIIY
;
A
#
# COMPACT_ATOMS: atom_id res chain seq x y z
N MET A 1 5.46 -1.98 10.17
CA MET A 1 6.13 -1.05 9.21
C MET A 1 5.12 -0.64 8.15
N ARG A 2 5.13 0.62 7.71
CA ARG A 2 4.26 1.09 6.61
C ARG A 2 5.08 1.67 5.48
N MET A 3 4.65 1.41 4.24
CA MET A 3 5.22 2.03 3.05
C MET A 3 4.15 2.21 1.99
N TYR A 4 4.32 3.19 1.11
CA TYR A 4 3.42 3.37 -0.02
C TYR A 4 4.21 3.59 -1.30
N ALA A 5 3.56 3.30 -2.42
CA ALA A 5 4.07 3.62 -3.74
C ALA A 5 2.98 4.30 -4.57
N LEU A 6 3.38 5.31 -5.32
CA LEU A 6 2.55 5.91 -6.35
C LEU A 6 2.80 5.17 -7.66
N LEU A 7 1.76 4.72 -8.33
CA LEU A 7 1.88 4.10 -9.64
C LEU A 7 2.22 5.18 -10.68
N ARG A 8 3.24 4.94 -11.51
CA ARG A 8 3.64 5.86 -12.61
C ARG A 8 2.55 5.92 -13.68
N GLU A 9 2.00 4.76 -14.00
CA GLU A 9 0.84 4.60 -14.88
C GLU A 9 -0.25 3.89 -14.08
N PRO A 10 -1.49 4.41 -14.10
CA PRO A 10 -2.58 3.73 -13.41
C PRO A 10 -2.83 2.36 -14.02
N VAL A 11 -2.99 1.35 -13.17
CA VAL A 11 -3.46 0.02 -13.57
C VAL A 11 -4.95 -0.04 -13.21
N ASP A 12 -5.80 -0.20 -14.23
CA ASP A 12 -7.24 0.02 -14.14
C ASP A 12 -7.57 1.42 -13.56
N ASN A 13 -8.05 1.48 -12.32
CA ASN A 13 -8.30 2.72 -11.59
C ASN A 13 -7.29 2.98 -10.47
N ILE A 14 -6.37 2.05 -10.21
CA ILE A 14 -5.43 2.14 -9.09
C ILE A 14 -4.34 3.15 -9.42
N ARG A 15 -4.08 4.07 -8.50
CA ARG A 15 -3.04 5.12 -8.62
C ARG A 15 -2.01 5.08 -7.51
N LYS A 16 -2.35 4.45 -6.38
CA LYS A 16 -1.48 4.33 -5.21
C LYS A 16 -1.74 3.00 -4.53
N VAL A 17 -0.70 2.46 -3.91
CA VAL A 17 -0.76 1.29 -3.04
C VAL A 17 -0.03 1.59 -1.74
N MET A 18 -0.55 1.10 -0.62
CA MET A 18 0.12 1.13 0.68
C MET A 18 0.26 -0.29 1.20
N ILE A 19 1.48 -0.66 1.59
CA ILE A 19 1.73 -1.87 2.35
C ILE A 19 1.84 -1.52 3.83
N TYR A 20 1.10 -2.26 4.65
CA TYR A 20 1.21 -2.27 6.10
C TYR A 20 1.62 -3.66 6.58
N ASP A 21 2.87 -3.78 6.97
CA ASP A 21 3.44 -4.96 7.60
C ASP A 21 3.17 -4.91 9.12
N SER A 22 2.32 -5.82 9.58
CA SER A 22 1.83 -5.93 10.96
C SER A 22 2.19 -7.29 11.58
N GLU A 23 2.03 -7.43 12.89
CA GLU A 23 2.27 -8.71 13.58
C GLU A 23 1.33 -9.85 13.11
N ASN A 24 0.19 -9.51 12.49
CA ASN A 24 -0.80 -10.46 12.00
C ASN A 24 -0.69 -10.71 10.49
N GLY A 25 0.39 -10.28 9.86
CA GLY A 25 0.61 -10.37 8.41
C GLY A 25 0.60 -9.00 7.73
N VAL A 26 0.58 -9.03 6.40
CA VAL A 26 0.85 -7.86 5.56
C VAL A 26 -0.39 -7.48 4.77
N TYR A 27 -0.81 -6.23 4.90
CA TYR A 27 -1.95 -5.67 4.20
C TYR A 27 -1.49 -4.79 3.04
N ALA A 28 -2.05 -4.98 1.85
CA ALA A 28 -1.87 -4.11 0.70
C ALA A 28 -3.19 -3.36 0.41
N PHE A 29 -3.22 -2.07 0.71
CA PHE A 29 -4.35 -1.19 0.45
C PHE A 29 -4.18 -0.52 -0.91
N LEU A 30 -5.21 -0.61 -1.75
CA LEU A 30 -5.25 -0.01 -3.09
C LEU A 30 -6.09 1.25 -3.07
N TYR A 31 -5.64 2.27 -3.80
CA TYR A 31 -6.29 3.58 -3.85
C TYR A 31 -6.51 4.01 -5.30
N ASP A 32 -7.69 4.54 -5.59
CA ASP A 32 -8.03 5.13 -6.89
C ASP A 32 -7.54 6.59 -7.05
N THR A 33 -7.10 7.19 -5.95
CA THR A 33 -6.58 8.55 -5.87
C THR A 33 -5.19 8.57 -5.24
N GLN A 34 -4.42 9.62 -5.55
CA GLN A 34 -3.17 9.92 -4.85
C GLN A 34 -3.42 10.69 -3.54
N GLU A 35 -4.61 11.29 -3.38
CA GLU A 35 -5.01 12.01 -2.17
C GLU A 35 -5.07 11.12 -0.93
N ASN A 36 -5.05 11.74 0.24
CA ASN A 36 -5.14 11.06 1.54
C ASN A 36 -6.59 10.70 1.83
N LYS A 37 -7.09 9.66 1.13
CA LYS A 37 -8.41 9.07 1.29
C LYS A 37 -8.27 7.58 1.58
N SER A 38 -9.33 6.98 2.12
CA SER A 38 -9.40 5.53 2.36
C SER A 38 -9.19 4.72 1.08
N GLY A 39 -8.65 3.52 1.25
CA GLY A 39 -8.47 2.56 0.17
C GLY A 39 -9.82 2.14 -0.43
N ILE A 40 -9.80 1.80 -1.73
CA ILE A 40 -10.95 1.24 -2.43
C ILE A 40 -10.99 -0.30 -2.34
N ALA A 41 -9.87 -0.92 -2.01
CA ALA A 41 -9.73 -2.35 -1.80
C ALA A 41 -8.51 -2.63 -0.91
N ASP A 42 -8.53 -3.77 -0.25
CA ASP A 42 -7.43 -4.29 0.55
C ASP A 42 -7.20 -5.79 0.27
N PHE A 43 -5.93 -6.19 0.32
CA PHE A 43 -5.50 -7.58 0.23
C PHE A 43 -4.66 -7.91 1.45
N TRP A 44 -4.79 -9.15 1.93
CA TRP A 44 -3.99 -9.66 3.03
C TRP A 44 -3.07 -10.77 2.53
N PHE A 45 -1.83 -10.75 3.00
CA PHE A 45 -0.78 -11.70 2.69
C PHE A 45 -0.09 -12.15 3.99
N GLU A 46 0.48 -13.35 3.97
CA GLU A 46 1.25 -13.84 5.12
C GLU A 46 2.60 -13.12 5.26
N THR A 47 3.23 -12.75 4.14
CA THR A 47 4.59 -12.19 4.13
C THR A 47 4.69 -10.89 3.32
N LEU A 48 5.70 -10.08 3.66
CA LEU A 48 6.00 -8.84 2.93
C LEU A 48 6.42 -9.13 1.49
N ASP A 49 7.21 -10.19 1.28
CA ASP A 49 7.64 -10.63 -0.05
C ASP A 49 6.44 -10.96 -0.95
N ASP A 50 5.42 -11.66 -0.43
CA ASP A 50 4.21 -11.97 -1.20
C ASP A 50 3.43 -10.70 -1.59
N ALA A 51 3.27 -9.76 -0.66
CA ALA A 51 2.60 -8.48 -0.92
C ALA A 51 3.37 -7.64 -1.95
N MET A 52 4.71 -7.59 -1.85
CA MET A 52 5.57 -6.89 -2.80
C MET A 52 5.55 -7.56 -4.18
N ALA A 53 5.56 -8.90 -4.23
CA ALA A 53 5.46 -9.65 -5.48
C ALA A 53 4.12 -9.38 -6.19
N TYR A 54 3.01 -9.35 -5.45
CA TYR A 54 1.70 -8.94 -5.98
C TYR A 54 1.75 -7.51 -6.55
N CYS A 55 2.28 -6.54 -5.81
CA CYS A 55 2.38 -5.15 -6.27
C CYS A 55 3.28 -5.01 -7.51
N ASN A 56 4.33 -5.82 -7.63
CA ASN A 56 5.19 -5.80 -8.80
C ASN A 56 4.52 -6.44 -10.02
N GLN A 57 3.88 -7.60 -9.85
CA GLN A 57 3.28 -8.36 -10.95
C GLN A 57 2.01 -7.69 -11.47
N GLU A 58 1.10 -7.31 -10.57
CA GLU A 58 -0.22 -6.77 -10.91
C GLU A 58 -0.18 -5.25 -11.12
N LEU A 59 0.51 -4.51 -10.25
CA LEU A 59 0.49 -3.03 -10.26
C LEU A 59 1.74 -2.39 -10.90
N LYS A 60 2.69 -3.20 -11.38
CA LYS A 60 3.96 -2.75 -11.98
C LYS A 60 4.76 -1.79 -11.08
N VAL A 61 4.60 -1.91 -9.77
CA VAL A 61 5.36 -1.12 -8.80
C VAL A 61 6.77 -1.69 -8.67
N ILE A 62 7.79 -0.86 -8.87
CA ILE A 62 9.19 -1.24 -8.66
C ILE A 62 9.67 -0.84 -7.27
N GLU A 63 10.73 -1.50 -6.81
CA GLU A 63 11.27 -1.32 -5.45
C GLU A 63 11.61 0.15 -5.12
N GLU A 64 12.15 0.88 -6.10
CA GLU A 64 12.55 2.30 -5.97
C GLU A 64 11.37 3.27 -5.77
N GLN A 65 10.13 2.83 -5.99
CA GLN A 65 8.93 3.66 -5.80
C GLN A 65 8.41 3.62 -4.37
N TRP A 66 8.89 2.70 -3.53
CA TRP A 66 8.41 2.57 -2.16
C TRP A 66 8.97 3.68 -1.27
N ILE A 67 8.06 4.35 -0.58
CA ILE A 67 8.35 5.39 0.41
C ILE A 67 7.89 4.85 1.75
N VAL A 68 8.84 4.65 2.66
CA VAL A 68 8.55 4.24 4.05
C VAL A 68 7.92 5.42 4.79
N ILE A 69 6.81 5.16 5.48
CA ILE A 69 6.08 6.14 6.28
C ILE A 69 5.98 5.65 7.72
N ASN A 70 5.96 6.59 8.67
CA ASN A 70 5.76 6.26 10.07
C ASN A 70 4.36 5.72 10.31
N ASP A 71 4.14 4.98 11.39
CA ASP A 71 2.80 4.63 11.85
C ASP A 71 1.97 5.89 12.17
N PRO A 72 0.64 5.83 12.03
CA PRO A 72 -0.21 6.99 12.31
C PRO A 72 -0.25 7.20 13.83
N LYS A 73 -0.77 8.33 14.30
CA LYS A 73 -0.88 8.54 15.75
C LYS A 73 -1.87 7.54 16.35
N GLU A 74 -1.70 7.25 17.63
CA GLU A 74 -2.60 6.37 18.36
C GLU A 74 -4.06 6.84 18.22
N GLY A 75 -4.95 5.95 17.73
CA GLY A 75 -6.35 6.24 17.47
C GLY A 75 -6.69 6.69 16.04
N GLU A 76 -5.68 6.89 15.17
CA GLU A 76 -5.90 7.16 13.74
C GLU A 76 -5.97 5.87 12.92
N GLN A 77 -6.70 5.90 11.80
CA GLN A 77 -6.85 4.71 10.96
C GLN A 77 -5.59 4.46 10.14
N HIS A 78 -5.18 3.19 10.07
CA HIS A 78 -3.98 2.79 9.34
C HIS A 78 -4.14 2.84 7.82
N ASP A 79 -5.36 2.86 7.30
CA ASP A 79 -5.70 2.96 5.87
C ASP A 79 -5.51 4.38 5.30
N ILE A 80 -5.27 5.38 6.15
CA ILE A 80 -4.98 6.76 5.76
C ILE A 80 -3.49 7.04 5.94
N ILE A 81 -2.87 7.52 4.87
CA ILE A 81 -1.52 8.08 4.88
C ILE A 81 -1.66 9.57 5.19
N TYR A 82 -1.07 10.05 6.29
CA TYR A 82 -1.07 11.46 6.71
C TYR A 82 0.21 12.17 6.28
#